data_AF-A0A2V8S6F9-F1
#
_entry.id   AF-A0A2V8S6F9-F1
#
_cell.length_a   1.000
_cell.length_b   1.000
_cell.length_c   1.000
_cell.angle_alpha   90.00
_cell.angle_beta   90.00
_cell.angle_gamma   90.00
#
_symmetry.space_group_name_H-M   'P 1'
#
loop_
_entity.id
_entity.type
_entity.pdbx_description
1 polymer ?
#
loop_
_entity_poly.entity_id
_entity_poly.type
_entity_poly.pdbx_seq_one_letter_code
_entity_poly.pdbx_strand_id
1 'polypeptide(L)' 'TLQEDDDQRVAEEYFLDRLRPEFADLAEKELDVAISWGRYAELFSFDDDTDELYLEKQTEP' A
#
# COMPACT_ATOMS: atom_id res chain seq x y z
N THR A 1 3.08 2.33 10.91
CA THR A 1 2.65 1.32 9.89
C THR A 1 2.88 1.69 8.42
N LEU A 2 3.26 2.91 8.06
CA LEU A 2 3.88 3.26 6.75
C LEU A 2 4.68 4.55 6.96
N GLN A 3 4.10 5.46 7.75
CA GLN A 3 4.75 6.62 8.35
C GLN A 3 5.77 6.29 9.46
N GLU A 4 5.78 5.05 9.95
CA GLU A 4 6.67 4.61 11.05
C GLU A 4 7.69 3.56 10.60
N ASP A 5 7.70 3.23 9.31
CA ASP A 5 8.67 2.30 8.74
C ASP A 5 9.91 3.10 8.31
N ASP A 6 11.11 2.56 8.55
CA ASP A 6 12.39 3.25 8.37
C ASP A 6 12.60 3.73 6.92
N ASP A 7 12.08 2.99 5.94
CA ASP A 7 12.17 3.33 4.52
C ASP A 7 10.85 3.84 3.93
N GLN A 8 9.79 3.91 4.74
CA GLN A 8 8.41 4.24 4.33
C GLN A 8 7.91 3.38 3.17
N ARG A 9 8.36 2.13 3.09
CA ARG A 9 7.95 1.11 2.11
C ARG A 9 7.45 -0.12 2.84
N VAL A 10 6.36 -0.72 2.38
CA VAL A 10 5.80 -1.94 2.97
C VAL A 10 5.27 -2.83 1.86
N ALA A 11 5.65 -4.11 1.89
CA ALA A 11 5.19 -5.11 0.92
C ALA A 11 3.66 -5.29 0.95
N GLU A 12 3.06 -5.52 -0.20
CA GLU A 12 1.63 -5.74 -0.37
C GLU A 12 1.10 -6.86 0.54
N GLU A 13 1.85 -7.96 0.67
CA GLU A 13 1.50 -9.13 1.48
C GLU A 13 1.20 -8.76 2.95
N TYR A 14 1.86 -7.73 3.48
CA TYR A 14 1.60 -7.24 4.83
C TYR A 14 0.17 -6.71 4.99
N PHE A 15 -0.38 -6.05 3.97
CA PHE A 15 -1.75 -5.56 3.98
C PHE A 15 -2.73 -6.69 3.68
N LEU A 16 -2.40 -7.60 2.76
CA LEU A 16 -3.21 -8.78 2.48
C LEU A 16 -3.42 -9.63 3.74
N ASP A 17 -2.38 -9.86 4.53
CA ASP A 17 -2.48 -10.60 5.80
C ASP A 17 -3.48 -9.99 6.79
N ARG A 18 -3.69 -8.67 6.73
CA ARG A 18 -4.67 -7.96 7.57
C ARG A 18 -6.07 -7.94 6.98
N LEU A 19 -6.18 -7.99 5.66
CA LEU A 19 -7.47 -7.99 4.96
C LEU A 19 -8.09 -9.39 4.88
N ARG A 20 -7.26 -10.44 4.76
CA ARG A 20 -7.69 -11.85 4.66
C ARG A 20 -8.70 -12.29 5.74
N PRO A 21 -8.56 -11.92 7.04
CA PRO A 21 -9.53 -12.31 8.07
C PRO A 21 -10.96 -11.81 7.84
N GLU A 22 -11.12 -10.64 7.20
CA GLU A 22 -12.43 -10.02 6.97
C GLU A 22 -12.97 -10.28 5.56
N PHE A 23 -12.09 -10.27 4.56
CA PHE A 23 -12.45 -10.31 3.15
C PHE A 23 -12.18 -11.66 2.47
N ALA A 24 -11.46 -12.57 3.12
CA ALA A 24 -11.10 -13.89 2.59
C ALA A 24 -10.52 -13.78 1.18
N ASP A 25 -11.11 -14.47 0.20
CA ASP A 25 -10.69 -14.49 -1.21
C ASP A 25 -10.84 -13.13 -1.92
N LEU A 26 -11.53 -12.16 -1.30
CA LEU A 26 -11.67 -10.81 -1.83
C LEU A 26 -10.54 -9.88 -1.37
N ALA A 27 -9.65 -10.30 -0.48
CA ALA A 27 -8.62 -9.44 0.10
C ALA A 27 -7.73 -8.76 -0.96
N GLU A 28 -7.31 -9.51 -1.99
CA GLU A 28 -6.51 -8.97 -3.12
C GLU A 28 -7.29 -7.88 -3.87
N LYS A 29 -8.54 -8.16 -4.22
CA LYS A 29 -9.38 -7.20 -4.93
C LYS A 29 -9.66 -5.94 -4.12
N GLU A 30 -9.91 -6.08 -2.82
CA GLU A 30 -10.14 -4.92 -1.94
C GLU A 30 -8.85 -4.10 -1.76
N LEU A 31 -7.69 -4.75 -1.74
CA LEU A 31 -6.40 -4.07 -1.72
C LEU A 31 -6.15 -3.31 -3.02
N ASP A 32 -6.43 -3.91 -4.19
CA ASP A 32 -6.34 -3.24 -5.50
C ASP A 32 -7.21 -1.97 -5.55
N VAL A 33 -8.42 -2.05 -5.01
CA VAL A 33 -9.34 -0.92 -4.90
C VAL A 33 -8.73 0.15 -3.99
N ALA A 34 -8.20 -0.23 -2.84
CA ALA A 34 -7.55 0.70 -1.91
C ALA A 34 -6.30 1.37 -2.52
N ILE A 35 -5.47 0.63 -3.25
CA ILE A 35 -4.31 1.15 -3.97
C ILE A 35 -4.76 2.14 -5.05
N SER A 36 -5.80 1.80 -5.81
CA SER A 36 -6.37 2.68 -6.84
C SER A 36 -6.85 4.01 -6.26
N TRP A 37 -7.60 3.96 -5.15
CA TRP A 37 -8.04 5.17 -4.44
C TRP A 37 -6.88 5.95 -3.83
N GLY A 38 -5.90 5.27 -3.23
CA GLY A 38 -4.74 5.86 -2.59
C GLY A 38 -3.87 6.64 -3.59
N ARG A 39 -3.60 6.05 -4.75
CA ARG A 39 -2.85 6.70 -5.83
C ARG A 39 -3.61 7.88 -6.42
N TYR A 40 -4.92 7.75 -6.63
CA TYR A 40 -5.76 8.85 -7.12
C TYR A 40 -5.76 10.06 -6.17
N ALA A 41 -5.71 9.81 -4.87
CA ALA A 41 -5.67 10.84 -3.83
C ALA A 41 -4.25 11.27 -3.44
N GLU A 42 -3.21 10.78 -4.14
CA GLU A 42 -1.80 11.07 -3.88
C GLU A 42 -1.38 10.77 -2.41
N LEU A 43 -2.00 9.76 -1.78
CA LEU A 43 -1.72 9.38 -0.38
C LEU A 43 -0.43 8.56 -0.25
N PHE A 44 -0.19 7.70 -1.23
CA PHE A 44 0.98 6.83 -1.38
C PHE A 44 1.06 6.37 -2.83
N SER A 45 2.21 5.81 -3.20
CA SER A 45 2.47 5.18 -4.49
C SER A 45 2.61 3.66 -4.32
N PHE A 46 2.52 2.94 -5.44
CA PHE A 46 2.69 1.49 -5.51
C PHE A 46 3.70 1.15 -6.61
N ASP A 47 4.58 0.20 -6.34
CA ASP A 47 5.65 -0.26 -7.22
C ASP A 47 5.31 -1.67 -7.75
N ASP A 48 4.83 -1.75 -8.99
CA ASP A 48 4.39 -3.00 -9.62
C ASP A 48 5.53 -4.02 -9.86
N ASP A 49 6.81 -3.60 -9.81
CA ASP A 49 7.94 -4.52 -10.00
C ASP A 49 8.32 -5.24 -8.69
N THR A 50 7.98 -4.64 -7.55
CA THR A 50 8.35 -5.13 -6.21
C THR A 50 7.16 -5.49 -5.32
N ASP A 51 5.95 -5.18 -5.75
CA ASP A 51 4.71 -5.32 -4.98
C ASP A 51 4.78 -4.56 -3.65
N GLU A 52 5.22 -3.30 -3.68
CA GLU A 52 5.43 -2.47 -2.49
C GLU A 52 4.62 -1.17 -2.52
N LEU A 53 3.94 -0.87 -1.41
CA LEU A 53 3.34 0.43 -1.15
C LEU A 53 4.38 1.35 -0.50
N TYR A 54 4.49 2.60 -0.96
CA TYR A 54 5.46 3.53 -0.40
C TYR A 54 4.98 4.98 -0.36
N LEU A 55 5.49 5.75 0.61
CA LEU A 55 5.28 7.19 0.65
C LEU A 55 6.31 7.91 -0.21
N GLU A 56 5.84 8.82 -1.05
CA GLU A 56 6.74 9.71 -1.77
C GLU A 56 7.40 10.64 -0.75
N LYS A 57 8.74 10.65 -0.73
CA LYS A 57 9.47 11.63 0.08
C LYS A 57 9.15 13.00 -0.51
N GLN A 58 8.52 13.88 0.27
CA GLN A 58 8.47 15.29 -0.08
C GLN A 58 9.92 15.80 -0.09
N THR A 59 10.53 15.84 -1.26
CA THR A 59 11.70 16.68 -1.48
C THR A 59 11.22 18.13 -1.38
N GLU A 60 11.30 18.69 -0.17
CA GLU A 60 11.21 20.14 0.00
C GLU A 60 12.37 20.81 -0.78
N PRO A 61 12.10 21.87 -1.55
CA PRO A 61 13.13 22.63 -2.28
C PRO A 61 14.03 23.47 -1.36
#